data_AF-A0A453GGA5-F1
#
_entry.id   AF-A0A453GGA5-F1
#
_cell.length_a   1.000
_cell.length_b   1.000
_cell.length_c   1.000
_cell.angle_alpha   90.00
_cell.angle_beta   90.00
_cell.angle_gamma   90.00
#
_symmetry.space_group_name_H-M   'P 1'
#
loop_
_entity.id
_entity.type
_entity.pdbx_description
1 polymer ?
#
loop_
_entity_poly.entity_id
_entity_poly.type
_entity_poly.pdbx_seq_one_letter_code
_entity_poly.pdbx_strand_id
1 'polypeptide(L)' 'MILVAVMAELLEEYTAAVARALERLLSAAPLRILPRRVRFVVLRTLPFASPSPPVPPPPPPAHAVPVLLAR' A
#
# COMPACT_ATOMS: atom_id res chain seq x y z
N MET A 1 -2.67 24.84 -30.04
CA MET A 1 -3.32 23.66 -29.41
C MET A 1 -3.02 22.35 -30.13
N ILE A 2 -2.71 22.35 -31.43
CA ILE A 2 -2.38 21.12 -32.18
C ILE A 2 -1.17 20.34 -31.61
N LEU A 3 -0.11 21.04 -31.18
CA LEU A 3 1.08 20.41 -30.59
C LEU A 3 0.75 19.60 -29.34
N VAL A 4 -0.17 20.10 -28.50
CA VAL A 4 -0.59 19.42 -27.27
C VAL A 4 -1.34 18.14 -27.61
N ALA A 5 -2.20 18.16 -28.63
CA ALA A 5 -2.91 16.97 -29.10
C ALA A 5 -1.94 15.90 -29.62
N VAL A 6 -0.96 16.30 -30.43
CA VAL A 6 0.08 15.39 -30.93
C VAL A 6 0.91 14.81 -29.79
N MET A 7 1.32 15.64 -28.82
CA MET A 7 2.05 15.16 -27.64
C MET A 7 1.22 14.21 -26.79
N ALA A 8 -0.09 14.44 -26.66
CA ALA A 8 -0.98 13.57 -25.91
C ALA A 8 -1.15 12.19 -26.59
N GLU A 9 -1.33 12.16 -27.90
CA GLU A 9 -1.43 10.94 -28.68
C GLU A 9 -0.13 10.10 -28.60
N LEU A 10 1.02 10.76 -28.74
CA LEU A 10 2.33 10.10 -28.57
C LEU A 10 2.57 9.61 -27.14
N LEU A 11 2.13 10.37 -26.13
CA LEU A 11 2.23 9.98 -24.73
C LEU A 11 1.34 8.79 -24.39
N GLU A 12 0.15 8.70 -24.98
CA GLU A 12 -0.76 7.56 -24.78
C GLU A 12 -0.11 6.26 -25.27
N GLU A 13 0.46 6.27 -26.48
CA GLU A 13 1.11 5.09 -27.03
C GLU A 13 2.41 4.74 -26.27
N TYR A 14 3.19 5.76 -25.89
CA TYR A 14 4.39 5.57 -25.08
C TYR A 14 4.07 5.01 -23.68
N THR A 15 3.05 5.54 -23.01
CA THR A 15 2.66 5.09 -21.67
C THR A 15 2.10 3.66 -21.70
N ALA A 16 1.38 3.27 -22.75
CA ALA A 16 0.95 1.89 -22.94
C ALA A 16 2.14 0.92 -23.10
N ALA A 17 3.18 1.32 -23.85
CA ALA A 17 4.40 0.54 -23.99
C ALA A 17 5.16 0.43 -22.66
N VAL A 18 5.31 1.56 -21.95
CA VAL A 18 5.95 1.61 -20.63
C VAL A 18 5.20 0.77 -19.60
N ALA A 19 3.86 0.83 -19.58
CA ALA A 19 3.03 0.04 -18.68
C ALA A 19 3.24 -1.47 -18.89
N ARG A 20 3.22 -1.93 -20.15
CA ARG A 20 3.48 -3.34 -20.47
C ARG A 20 4.91 -3.77 -20.13
N ALA A 21 5.90 -2.90 -20.34
CA ALA A 21 7.29 -3.17 -19.96
C ALA A 21 7.41 -3.27 -18.43
N LEU A 22 6.74 -2.37 -17.70
CA LEU A 22 6.70 -2.37 -16.25
C LEU A 22 5.98 -3.59 -15.70
N GLU A 23 4.85 -4.01 -16.29
CA GLU A 23 4.15 -5.25 -15.93
C GLU A 23 5.05 -6.47 -16.10
N ARG A 24 5.79 -6.57 -17.21
CA ARG A 24 6.76 -7.65 -17.43
C ARG A 24 7.88 -7.63 -16.40
N LEU A 25 8.41 -6.45 -16.07
CA LEU A 25 9.43 -6.28 -15.05
C LEU A 25 8.91 -6.67 -13.65
N LEU A 26 7.68 -6.27 -13.32
CA LEU A 26 7.00 -6.60 -12.07
C LEU A 26 6.53 -8.07 -11.99
N SER A 27 6.37 -8.73 -13.15
CA SER A 27 6.06 -10.16 -13.22
C SER A 27 7.32 -11.01 -13.11
N ALA A 28 8.43 -10.53 -13.69
CA ALA A 28 9.73 -11.20 -13.64
C ALA A 28 10.42 -11.03 -12.27
N ALA A 29 10.26 -9.88 -11.60
CA ALA A 29 10.63 -9.72 -10.21
C ALA A 29 9.46 -10.20 -9.33
N PRO A 30 9.60 -11.23 -8.48
CA PRO A 30 8.48 -11.81 -7.76
C PRO A 30 7.92 -10.84 -6.73
N LEU A 31 7.02 -9.90 -7.09
CA LEU A 31 6.12 -9.11 -6.22
C LEU A 31 6.73 -8.47 -4.95
N ARG A 32 8.06 -8.45 -4.82
CA ARG A 32 8.83 -8.18 -3.58
C ARG A 32 9.43 -6.77 -3.58
N ILE A 33 9.31 -6.05 -4.70
CA ILE A 33 9.70 -4.64 -4.82
C ILE A 33 8.67 -3.73 -4.13
N LEU A 34 7.39 -4.11 -4.07
CA LEU A 34 6.38 -3.45 -3.23
C LEU A 34 5.61 -4.48 -2.39
N PRO A 35 6.12 -4.84 -1.20
CA PRO A 35 5.29 -5.51 -0.21
C PRO A 35 4.03 -4.65 -0.03
N ARG A 36 2.82 -5.23 -0.08
CA ARG A 36 1.56 -4.49 0.18
C ARG A 36 1.65 -3.58 1.41
N ARG A 37 2.47 -3.97 2.40
CA ARG A 37 2.82 -3.19 3.59
C ARG A 37 3.48 -1.84 3.27
N VAL A 38 4.42 -1.75 2.31
CA VAL A 38 5.08 -0.48 1.92
C VAL A 38 4.11 0.44 1.18
N ARG A 39 3.19 -0.11 0.36
CA ARG A 39 2.08 0.67 -0.24
C ARG A 39 1.26 1.37 0.83
N PHE A 40 0.89 0.67 1.90
CA PHE A 40 0.19 1.29 3.04
C PHE A 40 1.08 2.29 3.80
N VAL A 41 2.39 2.06 3.88
CA VAL A 41 3.33 2.98 4.55
C VAL A 41 3.49 4.29 3.78
N VAL A 42 3.54 4.27 2.46
CA VAL A 42 3.61 5.50 1.65
C VAL A 42 2.28 6.24 1.68
N LEU A 43 1.16 5.52 1.55
CA LEU A 43 -0.17 6.13 1.57
C LEU A 43 -0.52 6.76 2.93
N ARG A 44 -0.10 6.17 4.06
CA ARG A 44 -0.30 6.77 5.40
C ARG A 44 0.61 7.97 5.68
N THR A 45 1.71 8.12 4.96
CA THR A 45 2.62 9.27 5.09
C THR A 45 2.27 10.43 4.16
N LEU A 46 1.26 10.26 3.28
CA LEU A 46 0.79 11.36 2.46
C LEU A 46 0.16 12.43 3.38
N PRO A 47 0.50 13.72 3.19
CA PRO A 47 -0.04 14.81 4.00
C PRO A 47 -1.56 15.01 3.86
N PHE A 48 -2.21 14.25 2.96
CA PHE A 48 -3.65 14.24 2.72
C PHE A 48 -4.35 13.00 3.29
N ALA A 49 -3.61 12.08 3.94
CA ALA A 49 -4.22 10.94 4.59
C ALA A 49 -4.92 11.40 5.88
N SER A 50 -6.24 11.19 5.98
CA SER A 50 -6.97 11.40 7.23
C SER A 50 -6.29 10.61 8.36
N PRO A 51 -6.12 11.19 9.56
CA PRO A 51 -5.52 10.50 10.68
C PRO A 51 -6.28 9.18 10.94
N SER A 52 -5.55 8.07 10.92
CA SER A 52 -6.13 6.76 11.25
C SER A 52 -6.70 6.80 12.66
N PRO A 53 -7.92 6.28 12.90
CA PRO A 53 -8.45 6.19 14.26
C PRO A 53 -7.51 5.34 15.12
N PRO A 54 -7.34 5.68 16.41
CA PRO A 54 -6.50 4.92 17.32
C PRO A 54 -7.01 3.48 17.40
N VAL A 55 -6.09 2.52 17.23
CA VAL A 55 -6.38 1.09 17.40
C VAL A 55 -6.72 0.86 18.87
N PRO A 56 -7.89 0.27 19.21
CA PRO A 56 -8.25 0.00 20.60
C PRO A 56 -7.26 -0.98 21.23
N PRO A 57 -6.94 -0.82 22.53
CA PRO A 57 -6.04 -1.74 23.22
C PRO A 57 -6.59 -3.17 23.17
N PRO A 58 -5.72 -4.19 23.08
CA PRO A 58 -6.14 -5.58 23.08
C PRO A 58 -6.90 -5.90 24.38
N PRO A 59 -7.98 -6.71 24.32
CA PRO A 59 -8.76 -7.07 25.49
C PRO A 59 -7.89 -7.80 26.52
N PRO A 60 -8.12 -7.60 27.82
CA PRO A 60 -7.38 -8.28 28.87
C PRO A 60 -7.55 -9.81 28.76
N PRO A 61 -6.50 -10.59 29.00
CA PRO A 61 -6.59 -12.05 28.94
C PRO A 61 -7.54 -12.57 30.03
N ALA A 62 -8.61 -13.24 29.62
CA ALA A 62 -9.66 -13.81 30.48
C ALA A 62 -9.22 -14.99 31.38
N HIS A 63 -7.91 -15.21 31.57
CA HIS A 63 -7.37 -16.39 32.25
C HIS A 63 -6.59 -16.08 33.54
N ALA A 64 -6.57 -14.83 34.01
CA ALA A 64 -6.03 -14.51 35.33
C ALA A 64 -7.10 -14.75 36.42
N VAL A 65 -7.56 -15.99 36.55
CA VAL A 65 -8.24 -16.43 37.77
C VAL A 65 -7.15 -16.53 38.84
N PRO A 66 -7.22 -15.78 39.97
CA PRO A 66 -6.19 -15.85 40.99
C PRO A 66 -6.30 -17.21 41.68
N VAL A 67 -5.38 -18.13 41.34
CA VAL A 67 -5.09 -19.35 42.10
C VAL A 67 -4.36 -18.95 43.37
N LEU A 68 -5.04 -18.18 44.22
CA LEU A 68 -4.51 -17.65 45.49
C LEU A 68 -5.60 -17.62 46.56
N LEU A 69 -6.55 -18.57 46.49
CA LEU A 69 -7.55 -18.80 47.53
C LEU A 69 -7.59 -20.26 48.02
N ALA A 70 -6.51 -21.01 47.79
CA ALA A 70 -6.35 -22.37 48.29
C ALA A 70 -4.92 -22.59 48.78
N ARG A 71 -4.55 -21.94 49.88
CA ARG A 71 -3.51 -22.45 50.77
C ARG A 71 -3.81 -22.07 52.21
#